data_AF-A0A6B3LWP0-F1
#
_entry.id   AF-A0A6B3LWP0-F1
#
_cell.length_a   1.000
_cell.length_b   1.000
_cell.length_c   1.000
_cell.angle_alpha   90.00
_cell.angle_beta   90.00
_cell.angle_gamma   90.00
#
_symmetry.space_group_name_H-M   'P 1'
#
loop_
_entity.id
_entity.type
_entity.pdbx_description
1 polymer ?
#
loop_
_entity_poly.entity_id
_entity_poly.type
_entity_poly.pdbx_seq_one_letter_code
_entity_poly.pdbx_strand_id
1 'polypeptide(L)'
;MHKNISYLYAFYGAFLIGCGAVAVDIAGEQANTALITGGIGGFLALTAGHFLKRGKRWAFFLGAAEAGLLTILLAWRSATYFIKLLAMVQQSGDSAATETSGMAFLLTTAMLIISLLTLTVSVMFARQVLVDTK
;
A
#
# COMPACT_ATOMS: atom_id res chain seq x y z
N MET A 1 16.78 12.51 12.01
CA MET A 1 16.09 11.23 11.73
C MET A 1 15.16 11.23 10.50
N HIS A 2 14.61 12.38 10.10
CA HIS A 2 13.69 12.55 8.96
C HIS A 2 14.18 11.98 7.61
N LYS A 3 15.51 11.91 7.36
CA LYS A 3 16.07 11.24 6.18
C LYS A 3 15.75 9.74 6.10
N ASN A 4 15.79 9.00 7.21
CA ASN A 4 15.53 7.56 7.19
C ASN A 4 14.06 7.26 6.88
N ILE A 5 13.15 8.07 7.44
CA ILE A 5 11.72 7.97 7.15
C ILE A 5 11.39 8.43 5.73
N SER A 6 12.14 9.39 5.18
CA SER A 6 11.99 9.74 3.77
C SER A 6 12.33 8.57 2.82
N TYR A 7 13.33 7.75 3.18
CA TYR A 7 13.65 6.53 2.44
C TYR A 7 12.57 5.45 2.61
N LEU A 8 11.99 5.33 3.82
CA LEU A 8 10.87 4.42 4.06
C LEU A 8 9.67 4.77 3.17
N TYR A 9 9.27 6.06 3.11
CA TYR A 9 8.18 6.50 2.24
C TYR A 9 8.51 6.35 0.76
N ALA A 10 9.76 6.57 0.36
CA ALA A 10 10.18 6.35 -1.03
C ALA A 10 10.13 4.87 -1.42
N PHE A 11 10.59 3.97 -0.54
CA PHE A 11 10.50 2.53 -0.73
C PHE A 11 9.03 2.08 -0.75
N TYR A 12 8.22 2.57 0.18
CA TYR A 12 6.78 2.30 0.25
C TYR A 12 6.09 2.68 -1.07
N GLY A 13 6.36 3.89 -1.56
CA GLY A 13 5.76 4.36 -2.81
C GLY A 13 6.20 3.57 -4.03
N ALA A 14 7.49 3.27 -4.15
CA ALA A 14 8.01 2.42 -5.22
C ALA A 14 7.42 1.00 -5.16
N PHE A 15 7.28 0.44 -3.96
CA PHE A 15 6.66 -0.86 -3.75
C PHE A 15 5.21 -0.86 -4.21
N LEU A 16 4.40 0.12 -3.80
CA LEU A 16 3.00 0.25 -4.23
C LEU A 16 2.85 0.36 -5.74
N ILE A 17 3.71 1.14 -6.41
CA ILE A 17 3.69 1.27 -7.88
C ILE A 17 4.03 -0.07 -8.53
N GLY A 18 5.08 -0.74 -8.07
CA GLY A 18 5.46 -2.06 -8.59
C GLY A 18 4.34 -3.09 -8.42
N CYS A 19 3.72 -3.10 -7.24
CA CYS A 19 2.60 -3.98 -6.91
C CYS A 19 1.36 -3.65 -7.78
N GLY A 20 1.10 -2.38 -8.07
CA GLY A 20 0.06 -1.94 -9.00
C GLY A 20 0.33 -2.37 -10.45
N ALA A 21 1.59 -2.31 -10.91
CA ALA A 21 1.98 -2.77 -12.24
C ALA A 21 1.79 -4.29 -12.38
N VAL A 22 2.21 -5.07 -11.39
CA VAL A 22 2.02 -6.53 -11.35
C VAL A 22 0.52 -6.89 -11.32
N ALA A 23 -0.31 -6.10 -10.64
CA ALA A 23 -1.75 -6.34 -10.60
C ALA A 23 -2.41 -6.22 -11.99
N VAL A 24 -1.94 -5.30 -12.86
CA VAL A 24 -2.45 -5.17 -14.24
C VAL A 24 -2.14 -6.41 -15.08
N ASP A 25 -0.94 -6.97 -14.91
CA ASP A 25 -0.53 -8.18 -15.62
C ASP A 25 -1.40 -9.40 -15.25
N ILE A 26 -1.86 -9.47 -13.99
CA ILE A 26 -2.61 -10.61 -13.46
C ILE A 26 -4.13 -10.50 -13.68
N ALA A 27 -4.71 -9.31 -13.51
CA ALA A 27 -6.17 -9.15 -13.42
C ALA A 27 -6.78 -8.19 -14.46
N GLY A 28 -5.98 -7.64 -15.39
CA GLY A 28 -6.46 -6.82 -16.50
C GLY A 28 -7.45 -5.71 -16.06
N GLU A 29 -8.68 -5.75 -16.55
CA GLU A 29 -9.71 -4.72 -16.30
C GLU A 29 -10.18 -4.67 -14.83
N GLN A 30 -10.16 -5.80 -14.10
CA GLN A 30 -10.46 -5.83 -12.65
C GLN A 30 -9.34 -5.18 -11.81
N ALA A 31 -8.14 -5.01 -12.37
CA ALA A 31 -7.00 -4.39 -11.72
C ALA A 31 -7.01 -2.86 -11.74
N ASN A 32 -7.92 -2.21 -12.49
CA ASN A 32 -7.94 -0.75 -12.63
C ASN A 32 -7.93 -0.03 -11.28
N THR A 33 -8.67 -0.55 -10.31
CA THR A 33 -8.69 0.02 -8.96
C THR A 33 -7.38 -0.20 -8.20
N ALA A 34 -6.72 -1.36 -8.37
CA ALA A 34 -5.43 -1.64 -7.75
C ALA A 34 -4.29 -0.81 -8.39
N LEU A 35 -4.35 -0.60 -9.71
CA LEU A 35 -3.44 0.29 -10.44
C LEU A 35 -3.64 1.75 -10.00
N ILE A 36 -4.88 2.20 -9.87
CA ILE A 36 -5.20 3.55 -9.40
C ILE A 36 -4.74 3.74 -7.95
N THR A 37 -5.02 2.82 -7.04
CA THR A 37 -4.57 2.95 -5.64
C THR A 37 -3.07 2.79 -5.49
N GLY A 38 -2.45 1.84 -6.20
CA GLY A 38 -0.99 1.62 -6.16
C GLY A 38 -0.21 2.75 -6.82
N GLY A 39 -0.71 3.28 -7.94
CA GLY A 39 -0.11 4.38 -8.69
C GLY A 39 -0.28 5.73 -7.98
N ILE A 40 -1.50 6.12 -7.64
CA ILE A 40 -1.76 7.40 -6.97
C ILE A 40 -1.20 7.38 -5.55
N GLY A 41 -1.43 6.29 -4.79
CA GLY A 41 -0.83 6.10 -3.47
C GLY A 41 0.69 6.15 -3.57
N GLY A 42 1.30 5.32 -4.41
CA GLY A 42 2.75 5.31 -4.51
C GLY A 42 3.38 6.64 -4.96
N PHE A 43 2.69 7.42 -5.78
CA PHE A 43 3.11 8.77 -6.13
C PHE A 43 2.99 9.76 -4.96
N LEU A 44 1.90 9.70 -4.19
CA LEU A 44 1.74 10.47 -2.95
C LEU A 44 2.81 10.11 -1.92
N ALA A 45 3.14 8.83 -1.76
CA ALA A 45 4.19 8.38 -0.86
C ALA A 45 5.58 8.86 -1.30
N LEU A 46 5.88 8.84 -2.61
CA LEU A 46 7.12 9.37 -3.16
C LEU A 46 7.23 10.88 -2.98
N THR A 47 6.15 11.63 -3.22
CA THR A 47 6.13 13.08 -3.01
C THR A 47 6.27 13.41 -1.51
N ALA A 48 5.59 12.70 -0.63
CA ALA A 48 5.76 12.82 0.82
C ALA A 48 7.21 12.55 1.26
N GLY A 49 7.84 11.49 0.74
CA GLY A 49 9.25 11.20 0.98
C GLY A 49 10.17 12.33 0.50
N HIS A 50 9.96 12.85 -0.72
CA HIS A 50 10.75 13.94 -1.28
C HIS A 50 10.65 15.23 -0.44
N PHE A 51 9.43 15.62 -0.03
CA PHE A 51 9.23 16.82 0.78
C PHE A 51 9.70 16.65 2.22
N LEU A 52 9.61 15.44 2.78
CA LEU A 52 10.16 15.14 4.10
C LEU A 52 11.69 15.23 4.12
N LYS A 53 12.36 14.85 3.03
CA LYS A 53 13.81 15.07 2.85
C LYS A 53 14.18 16.56 2.87
N ARG A 54 13.26 17.46 2.48
CA ARG A 54 13.43 18.92 2.56
C ARG A 54 13.03 19.50 3.94
N GLY A 55 12.73 18.65 4.92
CA GLY A 55 12.46 19.05 6.31
C GLY A 55 11.07 19.65 6.56
N LYS A 56 10.11 19.46 5.64
CA LYS A 56 8.74 19.96 5.79
C LYS A 56 7.90 19.03 6.65
N ARG A 57 7.41 19.50 7.81
CA ARG A 57 6.54 18.73 8.73
C ARG A 57 5.27 18.18 8.07
N TRP A 58 4.63 18.95 7.19
CA TRP A 58 3.39 18.56 6.52
C TRP A 58 3.54 17.28 5.69
N ALA A 59 4.72 17.02 5.13
CA ALA A 59 4.98 15.83 4.34
C ALA A 59 4.91 14.54 5.17
N PHE A 60 5.28 14.62 6.46
CA PHE A 60 5.14 13.50 7.38
C PHE A 60 3.67 13.14 7.62
N PHE A 61 2.81 14.14 7.85
CA PHE A 61 1.37 13.93 8.00
C PHE A 61 0.74 13.36 6.73
N LEU A 62 1.18 13.84 5.57
CA LEU A 62 0.67 13.39 4.28
C LEU A 62 0.98 11.90 4.05
N GLY A 63 2.25 11.49 4.24
CA GLY A 63 2.64 10.08 4.11
C GLY A 63 2.03 9.16 5.18
N ALA A 64 1.90 9.64 6.42
CA ALA A 64 1.29 8.85 7.50
C ALA A 64 -0.23 8.70 7.32
N ALA A 65 -0.92 9.77 6.91
CA ALA A 65 -2.34 9.73 6.62
C ALA A 65 -2.64 8.83 5.42
N GLU A 66 -1.82 8.89 4.38
CA GLU A 66 -1.93 8.03 3.21
C GLU A 66 -1.72 6.55 3.57
N ALA A 67 -0.65 6.22 4.30
CA ALA A 67 -0.41 4.85 4.77
C ALA A 67 -1.56 4.34 5.65
N GLY A 68 -2.13 5.20 6.50
CA GLY A 68 -3.31 4.89 7.31
C GLY A 68 -4.56 4.60 6.47
N LEU A 69 -4.86 5.49 5.51
CA LEU A 69 -6.00 5.32 4.60
C LEU A 69 -5.87 4.04 3.77
N LEU A 70 -4.70 3.81 3.19
CA LEU A 70 -4.42 2.61 2.40
C LEU A 70 -4.49 1.35 3.25
N THR A 71 -4.02 1.38 4.50
CA THR A 71 -4.16 0.24 5.41
C THR A 71 -5.63 -0.14 5.61
N ILE A 72 -6.52 0.83 5.83
CA ILE A 72 -7.96 0.57 6.01
C ILE A 72 -8.57 0.01 4.72
N LEU A 73 -8.29 0.65 3.57
CA LEU A 73 -8.82 0.23 2.27
C LEU A 73 -8.33 -1.17 1.87
N LEU A 74 -7.04 -1.44 2.08
CA LEU A 74 -6.42 -2.73 1.77
C LEU A 74 -6.90 -3.81 2.75
N ALA A 75 -7.19 -3.48 4.01
CA ALA A 75 -7.77 -4.44 4.97
C ALA A 75 -9.14 -4.91 4.51
N TRP A 76 -9.99 -3.96 4.14
CA TRP A 76 -11.31 -4.25 3.57
C TRP A 76 -11.21 -5.08 2.28
N ARG A 77 -10.33 -4.68 1.36
CA ARG A 77 -10.05 -5.40 0.11
C ARG A 77 -9.54 -6.82 0.35
N SER A 78 -8.59 -7.00 1.26
CA SER A 78 -8.04 -8.31 1.59
C SER A 78 -9.11 -9.23 2.16
N ALA A 79 -9.99 -8.72 3.05
CA ALA A 79 -11.09 -9.50 3.60
C ALA A 79 -12.11 -9.92 2.51
N THR A 80 -12.48 -9.00 1.62
CA THR A 80 -13.41 -9.30 0.52
C THR A 80 -12.84 -10.31 -0.47
N TYR A 81 -11.57 -10.20 -0.85
CA TYR A 81 -10.91 -11.21 -1.69
C TYR A 81 -10.81 -12.57 -0.99
N PHE A 82 -10.51 -12.60 0.31
CA PHE A 82 -10.46 -13.85 1.09
C PHE A 82 -11.80 -14.58 1.11
N ILE A 83 -12.89 -13.86 1.37
CA ILE A 83 -14.25 -14.42 1.38
C ILE A 83 -14.62 -14.95 -0.02
N LYS A 84 -14.31 -14.18 -1.08
CA LYS A 84 -14.55 -14.60 -2.47
C LYS A 84 -13.77 -15.88 -2.80
N LEU A 85 -12.52 -15.97 -2.34
CA LEU A 85 -11.67 -17.13 -2.56
C LEU A 85 -12.18 -18.38 -1.83
N LEU A 86 -12.62 -18.23 -0.58
CA LEU A 86 -13.26 -19.30 0.19
C LEU A 86 -14.50 -19.86 -0.53
N ALA A 87 -15.34 -18.97 -1.07
CA ALA A 87 -16.53 -19.38 -1.83
C ALA A 87 -16.15 -20.14 -3.11
N MET A 88 -15.12 -19.69 -3.83
CA MET A 88 -14.63 -20.36 -5.05
C MET A 88 -14.02 -21.74 -4.76
N VAL A 89 -13.26 -21.87 -3.67
CA VAL A 89 -12.68 -23.17 -3.25
C VAL A 89 -13.78 -24.17 -2.89
N GLN A 90 -14.92 -23.70 -2.38
CA GLN A 90 -16.09 -24.55 -2.09
C GLN A 90 -16.89 -24.95 -3.34
N GLN A 91 -16.88 -24.12 -4.39
CA GLN A 91 -17.49 -24.41 -5.69
C GLN A 91 -16.42 -24.91 -6.67
N SER A 92 -16.09 -26.19 -6.57
CA SER A 92 -15.14 -26.87 -7.47
C SER A 92 -15.59 -26.81 -8.94
N GLY A 93 -15.21 -25.75 -9.66
CA GLY A 93 -15.67 -25.51 -11.03
C GLY A 93 -14.66 -24.83 -11.97
N ASP A 94 -13.74 -23.98 -11.49
CA ASP A 94 -12.79 -23.30 -12.37
C ASP A 94 -11.46 -22.98 -11.67
N SER A 95 -10.41 -23.74 -12.02
CA SER A 95 -9.08 -23.63 -11.43
C SER A 95 -8.42 -22.30 -11.79
N ALA A 96 -8.62 -21.80 -13.02
CA ALA A 96 -7.98 -20.58 -13.50
C ALA A 96 -8.53 -19.31 -12.81
N ALA A 97 -9.85 -19.27 -12.58
CA ALA A 97 -10.51 -18.18 -11.84
C ALA A 97 -10.12 -18.15 -10.35
N THR A 98 -9.86 -19.32 -9.77
CA THR A 98 -9.40 -19.47 -8.39
C THR A 98 -7.96 -18.97 -8.24
N GLU A 99 -7.08 -19.32 -9.18
CA GLU A 99 -5.68 -18.86 -9.20
C GLU A 99 -5.56 -17.34 -9.32
N THR A 100 -6.30 -16.71 -10.25
CA THR A 100 -6.29 -15.24 -10.41
C THR A 100 -6.80 -14.53 -9.17
N SER A 101 -7.88 -15.02 -8.56
CA SER A 101 -8.39 -14.47 -7.31
C SER A 101 -7.40 -14.65 -6.14
N GLY A 102 -6.65 -15.76 -6.13
CA GLY A 102 -5.60 -16.05 -5.16
C GLY A 102 -4.41 -15.11 -5.26
N MET A 103 -3.94 -14.86 -6.49
CA MET A 103 -2.87 -13.88 -6.72
C MET A 103 -3.31 -12.47 -6.31
N ALA A 104 -4.55 -12.07 -6.63
CA ALA A 104 -5.09 -10.77 -6.22
C ALA A 104 -5.17 -10.62 -4.69
N PHE A 105 -5.58 -11.68 -3.98
CA PHE A 105 -5.56 -11.71 -2.51
C PHE A 105 -4.13 -11.54 -1.99
N LEU A 106 -3.18 -12.36 -2.44
CA LEU A 106 -1.79 -12.31 -1.99
C LEU A 106 -1.14 -10.94 -2.22
N LEU A 107 -1.33 -10.34 -3.39
CA LEU A 107 -0.86 -8.98 -3.70
C LEU A 107 -1.45 -7.94 -2.76
N THR A 108 -2.77 -7.99 -2.57
CA THR A 108 -3.47 -7.04 -1.68
C THR A 108 -2.98 -7.18 -0.24
N THR A 109 -2.80 -8.40 0.25
CA THR A 109 -2.28 -8.66 1.60
C THR A 109 -0.82 -8.21 1.74
N ALA A 110 0.01 -8.38 0.71
CA ALA A 110 1.38 -7.87 0.72
C ALA A 110 1.42 -6.33 0.81
N MET A 111 0.60 -5.64 0.00
CA MET A 111 0.44 -4.18 0.08
C MET A 111 -0.04 -3.74 1.47
N LEU A 112 -0.98 -4.49 2.07
CA LEU A 112 -1.48 -4.22 3.42
C LEU A 112 -0.36 -4.30 4.46
N ILE A 113 0.40 -5.39 4.48
CA ILE A 113 1.47 -5.61 5.47
C ILE A 113 2.48 -4.46 5.41
N ILE A 114 2.90 -4.08 4.20
CA ILE A 114 3.87 -3.00 4.01
C ILE A 114 3.27 -1.63 4.37
N SER A 115 1.99 -1.40 4.13
CA SER A 115 1.28 -0.19 4.59
C SER A 115 1.22 -0.12 6.12
N LEU A 116 0.92 -1.24 6.77
CA LEU A 116 0.92 -1.39 8.23
C LEU A 116 2.30 -1.10 8.83
N LEU A 117 3.36 -1.71 8.30
CA LEU A 117 4.72 -1.47 8.76
C LEU A 117 5.12 0.00 8.59
N THR A 118 4.80 0.60 7.44
CA THR A 118 5.07 2.01 7.17
C THR A 118 4.33 2.92 8.16
N LEU A 119 3.06 2.62 8.44
CA LEU A 119 2.27 3.34 9.43
C LEU A 119 2.84 3.17 10.85
N THR A 120 3.14 1.96 11.28
CA THR A 120 3.69 1.67 12.62
C THR A 120 5.01 2.41 12.84
N VAL A 121 5.94 2.32 11.89
CA VAL A 121 7.22 3.04 11.97
C VAL A 121 6.99 4.55 11.98
N SER A 122 6.06 5.06 11.17
CA SER A 122 5.70 6.48 11.19
C SER A 122 5.17 6.92 12.55
N VAL A 123 4.26 6.15 13.16
CA VAL A 123 3.72 6.45 14.50
C VAL A 123 4.81 6.40 15.58
N MET A 124 5.68 5.39 15.57
CA MET A 124 6.78 5.26 16.54
C MET A 124 7.73 6.45 16.52
N PHE A 125 8.05 6.95 15.33
CA PHE A 125 8.99 8.05 15.16
C PHE A 125 8.32 9.42 15.00
N ALA A 126 6.99 9.51 15.08
CA ALA A 126 6.24 10.74 14.86
C ALA A 126 6.74 11.91 15.72
N ARG A 127 6.94 11.68 17.02
CA ARG A 127 7.44 12.71 17.94
C ARG A 127 8.83 13.20 17.56
N GLN A 128 9.75 12.30 17.21
CA GLN A 128 11.12 12.66 16.86
C GLN A 128 11.19 13.43 15.54
N VAL A 129 10.38 13.05 14.55
CA VAL A 129 10.28 13.76 13.27
C VAL A 129 9.73 15.16 13.46
N LEU A 130 8.65 15.32 14.24
CA LEU A 130 8.02 16.61 14.47
C LEU A 130 8.97 17.59 15.19
N VAL A 131 9.83 17.09 16.08
CA VAL A 131 10.87 17.92 16.71
C VAL A 131 11.98 18.30 15.72
N ASP A 132 12.44 17.36 14.88
CA ASP A 132 13.55 17.54 13.94
C ASP A 132 13.23 18.40 12.70
N THR A 133 11.95 18.48 12.31
CA THR A 133 11.50 19.19 11.10
C THR A 133 10.95 20.57 11.47
N LYS A 134 10.83 21.50 10.52
CA LYS A 134 10.28 22.86 10.75
C LYS A 134 8.86 22.99 10.20
#